data_AF-A0A4R0XC87-F1
#
_entry.id   AF-A0A4R0XC87-F1
#
_cell.length_a   1.000
_cell.length_b   1.000
_cell.length_c   1.000
_cell.angle_alpha   90.00
_cell.angle_beta   90.00
_cell.angle_gamma   90.00
#
_symmetry.space_group_name_H-M   'P 1'
#
loop_
_entity.id
_entity.type
_entity.pdbx_description
1 polymer ?
#
loop_
_entity_poly.entity_id
_entity_poly.type
_entity_poly.pdbx_seq_one_letter_code
_entity_poly.pdbx_strand_id
1 'polypeptide(L)'
;MTRASEFPSPGLDGQARAELLCYLVAAQLLGRARSGSWLRTDHLVESMRTWAGGNGATPDWFESVRLGNISRQLAETTWAVEPLRDADVLAILFTDGWRLDFRSPIVRGIHDLCAARLMTWDYEA
;
A
#
# COMPACT_ATOMS: atom_id res chain seq x y z
N MET A 1 25.89 14.92 -21.18
CA MET A 1 24.44 15.03 -20.97
C MET A 1 23.79 13.86 -21.68
N THR A 2 23.64 12.73 -20.98
CA THR A 2 22.96 11.54 -21.52
C THR A 2 21.46 11.75 -21.34
N ARG A 3 20.73 11.79 -22.46
CA ARG A 3 19.27 11.89 -22.49
C ARG A 3 18.71 10.64 -21.79
N ALA A 4 18.11 10.81 -20.61
CA ALA A 4 17.38 9.73 -19.95
C ALA A 4 16.30 9.23 -20.90
N SER A 5 16.22 7.91 -21.05
CA SER A 5 15.37 7.20 -21.98
C SER A 5 13.89 7.59 -21.85
N GLU A 6 13.30 8.03 -22.95
CA GLU A 6 11.88 8.35 -23.17
C GLU A 6 10.99 7.08 -23.28
N PHE A 7 11.34 5.99 -22.59
CA PHE A 7 10.51 4.79 -22.53
C PHE A 7 9.80 4.75 -21.18
N PRO A 8 8.47 4.54 -21.12
CA PRO A 8 7.81 4.31 -19.85
C PRO A 8 8.48 3.09 -19.22
N SER A 9 9.03 3.27 -18.02
CA SER A 9 9.42 2.14 -17.18
C SER A 9 8.22 1.18 -17.17
N PRO A 10 8.42 -0.14 -17.38
CA PRO A 10 7.32 -1.07 -17.18
C PRO A 10 6.78 -0.78 -15.79
N GLY A 11 5.48 -0.50 -15.70
CA GLY A 11 4.82 -0.21 -14.44
C GLY A 11 5.03 -1.34 -13.44
N LEU A 12 4.50 -1.21 -12.23
CA LEU A 12 4.67 -2.27 -11.23
C LEU A 12 4.21 -3.62 -11.80
N ASP A 13 4.98 -4.68 -11.55
CA ASP A 13 4.48 -6.04 -11.81
C ASP A 13 3.37 -6.39 -10.81
N GLY A 14 2.67 -7.51 -11.04
CA GLY A 14 1.53 -7.90 -10.19
C GLY A 14 1.90 -8.06 -8.71
N GLN A 15 3.12 -8.53 -8.41
CA GLN A 15 3.59 -8.70 -7.05
C GLN A 15 3.88 -7.35 -6.40
N ALA A 16 4.60 -6.47 -7.10
CA ALA A 16 4.91 -5.12 -6.64
C ALA A 16 3.64 -4.27 -6.43
N ARG A 17 2.60 -4.46 -7.27
CA ARG A 17 1.28 -3.83 -7.05
C ARG A 17 0.62 -4.34 -5.77
N ALA A 18 0.64 -5.64 -5.53
CA ALA A 18 0.05 -6.23 -4.32
C ALA A 18 0.76 -5.76 -3.06
N GLU A 19 2.10 -5.71 -3.09
CA GLU A 19 2.92 -5.23 -1.98
C GLU A 19 2.73 -3.74 -1.71
N LEU A 20 2.67 -2.89 -2.75
CA LEU A 20 2.35 -1.48 -2.59
C LEU A 20 0.94 -1.29 -2.04
N LEU A 21 -0.05 -2.01 -2.57
CA LEU A 21 -1.42 -1.90 -2.09
C LEU A 21 -1.53 -2.32 -0.62
N CYS A 22 -0.88 -3.42 -0.23
CA CYS A 22 -0.79 -3.90 1.15
C CYS A 22 -0.15 -2.85 2.07
N TYR A 23 0.95 -2.24 1.61
CA TYR A 23 1.63 -1.16 2.32
C TYR A 23 0.70 0.02 2.60
N LEU A 24 -0.02 0.48 1.57
CA LEU A 24 -0.93 1.61 1.69
C LEU A 24 -2.12 1.28 2.59
N VAL A 25 -2.68 0.06 2.55
CA VAL A 25 -3.74 -0.37 3.47
C VAL A 25 -3.24 -0.34 4.92
N ALA A 26 -2.05 -0.89 5.19
CA ALA A 26 -1.48 -0.85 6.55
C ALA A 26 -1.23 0.60 7.03
N ALA A 27 -0.73 1.48 6.16
CA ALA A 27 -0.53 2.89 6.47
C ALA A 27 -1.85 3.62 6.74
N GLN A 28 -2.92 3.32 5.99
CA GLN A 28 -4.27 3.84 6.22
C GLN A 28 -4.82 3.41 7.58
N LEU A 29 -4.69 2.13 7.92
CA LEU A 29 -5.11 1.60 9.23
C LEU A 29 -4.34 2.27 10.37
N LEU A 30 -3.01 2.37 10.25
CA LEU A 30 -2.18 3.00 11.28
C LEU A 30 -2.52 4.49 11.45
N GLY A 31 -2.72 5.20 10.33
CA GLY A 31 -3.16 6.60 10.33
C GLY A 31 -4.51 6.77 11.02
N ARG A 32 -5.47 5.89 10.71
CA ARG A 32 -6.80 5.88 11.32
C ARG A 32 -6.77 5.59 12.81
N ALA A 33 -6.00 4.59 13.24
CA ALA A 33 -5.85 4.23 14.64
C ALA A 33 -5.19 5.35 15.46
N ARG A 34 -4.19 6.05 14.90
CA ARG A 34 -3.48 7.13 15.60
C ARG A 34 -4.23 8.46 15.65
N SER A 35 -4.87 8.84 14.55
CA SER A 35 -5.43 10.19 14.39
C SER A 35 -6.96 10.24 14.41
N GLY A 36 -7.62 9.08 14.38
CA GLY A 36 -9.06 9.00 14.17
C GLY A 36 -9.46 9.39 12.74
N SER A 37 -8.52 9.64 11.83
CA SER A 37 -8.77 10.04 10.44
C SER A 37 -7.98 9.17 9.47
N TRP A 38 -8.58 8.89 8.32
CA TRP A 38 -7.89 8.22 7.23
C TRP A 38 -6.82 9.15 6.62
N LEU A 39 -5.79 8.58 5.98
CA LEU A 39 -4.73 9.37 5.37
C LEU A 39 -5.29 10.36 4.36
N ARG A 40 -4.84 11.60 4.50
CA ARG A 40 -5.00 12.66 3.50
C ARG A 40 -4.07 12.37 2.32
N THR A 41 -4.37 12.99 1.17
CA THR A 41 -3.66 12.76 -0.09
C THR A 41 -2.16 12.98 0.03
N ASP A 42 -1.72 13.99 0.78
CA ASP A 42 -0.30 14.27 1.03
C ASP A 42 0.40 13.12 1.76
N HIS A 43 -0.18 12.60 2.85
CA HIS A 43 0.38 11.46 3.57
C HIS A 43 0.32 10.16 2.77
N LEU A 44 -0.70 9.99 1.92
CA LEU A 44 -0.82 8.85 1.04
C LEU A 44 0.29 8.87 -0.04
N VAL A 45 0.54 10.03 -0.65
CA VAL A 45 1.64 10.22 -1.62
C VAL A 45 2.98 9.98 -0.96
N GLU A 46 3.19 10.48 0.26
CA GLU A 46 4.44 10.24 1.00
C GLU A 46 4.64 8.75 1.34
N SER A 47 3.56 8.06 1.70
CA SER A 47 3.58 6.61 1.92
C SER A 47 3.98 5.86 0.65
N MET A 48 3.42 6.22 -0.51
CA MET A 48 3.80 5.62 -1.80
C MET A 48 5.28 5.87 -2.12
N ARG A 49 5.78 7.09 -1.90
CA ARG A 49 7.19 7.44 -2.13
C ARG A 49 8.13 6.68 -1.19
N THR A 50 7.74 6.52 0.06
CA THR A 50 8.51 5.75 1.05
C THR A 50 8.65 4.29 0.60
N TRP A 51 7.53 3.67 0.20
CA TRP A 51 7.54 2.31 -0.33
C TRP A 51 8.35 2.20 -1.62
N ALA A 52 8.16 3.13 -2.56
CA ALA A 52 8.86 3.13 -3.85
C ALA A 52 10.38 3.27 -3.67
N GLY A 53 10.83 4.18 -2.82
CA GLY A 53 12.24 4.35 -2.48
C GLY A 53 12.86 3.12 -1.81
N GLY A 54 12.12 2.46 -0.92
CA GLY A 54 12.59 1.23 -0.25
C GLY A 54 12.65 -0.01 -1.15
N ASN A 55 11.86 -0.04 -2.23
CA ASN A 55 11.75 -1.18 -3.15
C ASN A 55 12.34 -0.90 -4.54
N GLY A 56 12.96 0.27 -4.77
CA GLY A 56 13.55 0.64 -6.05
C GLY A 56 12.52 0.75 -7.19
N ALA A 57 11.27 1.03 -6.85
CA ALA A 57 10.15 1.02 -7.77
C ALA A 57 9.79 2.44 -8.25
N THR A 58 9.15 2.54 -9.42
CA THR A 58 8.62 3.81 -9.93
C THR A 58 7.23 3.56 -10.51
N PRO A 59 6.19 3.57 -9.67
CA PRO A 59 4.82 3.38 -10.14
C PRO A 59 4.40 4.52 -11.06
N ASP A 60 3.63 4.19 -12.10
CA ASP A 60 3.02 5.19 -12.97
C ASP A 60 2.04 6.08 -12.16
N TRP A 61 1.82 7.32 -12.61
CA TRP A 61 0.97 8.26 -11.90
C TRP A 61 -0.49 7.77 -11.82
N PHE A 62 -1.02 7.18 -12.88
CA PHE A 62 -2.40 6.72 -12.95
C PHE A 62 -2.57 5.47 -12.08
N GLU A 63 -1.60 4.55 -12.16
CA GLU A 63 -1.50 3.38 -11.29
C GLU A 63 -1.44 3.79 -9.81
N SER A 64 -0.64 4.80 -9.48
CA SER A 64 -0.50 5.33 -8.11
C SER A 64 -1.82 5.87 -7.56
N VAL A 65 -2.52 6.72 -8.32
CA VAL A 65 -3.83 7.26 -7.92
C VAL A 65 -4.84 6.14 -7.68
N ARG A 66 -4.83 5.13 -8.57
CA ARG A 66 -5.76 4.01 -8.49
C ARG A 66 -5.49 3.13 -7.28
N LEU A 67 -4.25 2.72 -7.04
CA LEU A 67 -3.86 1.96 -5.86
C LEU A 67 -4.14 2.74 -4.57
N GLY A 68 -3.93 4.06 -4.59
CA GLY A 68 -4.32 4.95 -3.51
C GLY A 68 -5.81 4.86 -3.17
N ASN A 69 -6.69 4.96 -4.17
CA ASN A 69 -8.13 4.86 -3.96
C ASN A 69 -8.56 3.46 -3.47
N ILE A 70 -8.00 2.39 -4.03
CA ILE A 70 -8.33 1.02 -3.62
C ILE A 70 -7.88 0.76 -2.17
N SER A 71 -6.68 1.25 -1.79
CA SER A 71 -6.17 1.08 -0.43
C SER A 71 -7.11 1.67 0.62
N ARG A 72 -7.71 2.83 0.32
CA ARG A 72 -8.72 3.48 1.17
C ARG A 72 -9.94 2.58 1.36
N GLN A 73 -10.50 2.04 0.28
CA GLN A 73 -11.70 1.19 0.33
C GLN A 73 -11.44 -0.13 1.08
N LEU A 74 -10.29 -0.76 0.82
CA LEU A 74 -9.88 -1.97 1.53
C LEU A 74 -9.65 -1.69 3.01
N ALA A 75 -9.00 -0.59 3.37
CA ALA A 75 -8.78 -0.20 4.76
C ALA A 75 -10.11 0.06 5.49
N GLU A 76 -11.07 0.74 4.86
CA GLU A 76 -12.41 0.96 5.43
C GLU A 76 -13.14 -0.36 5.70
N THR A 77 -13.05 -1.32 4.78
CA THR A 77 -13.62 -2.67 4.96
C THR A 77 -12.91 -3.44 6.07
N THR A 78 -11.58 -3.36 6.09
CA THR A 78 -10.70 -4.06 7.04
C THR A 78 -10.83 -3.53 8.46
N TRP A 79 -11.21 -2.26 8.63
CA TRP A 79 -11.46 -1.62 9.92
C TRP A 79 -12.59 -2.23 10.74
N ALA A 80 -13.42 -3.10 10.14
CA ALA A 80 -14.39 -3.90 10.89
C ALA A 80 -13.72 -4.90 11.86
N VAL A 81 -12.45 -5.25 11.64
CA VAL A 81 -11.69 -6.22 12.44
C VAL A 81 -11.06 -5.54 13.66
N GLU A 82 -11.51 -5.91 14.86
CA GLU A 82 -11.13 -5.31 16.16
C GLU A 82 -9.61 -5.14 16.38
N PRO A 83 -8.75 -6.17 16.22
CA PRO A 83 -7.30 -6.02 16.38
C PRO A 83 -6.65 -4.98 15.46
N LEU A 84 -7.27 -4.65 14.33
CA LEU A 84 -6.74 -3.69 13.36
C LEU A 84 -7.12 -2.25 13.70
N ARG A 85 -7.63 -2.01 14.92
CA ARG A 85 -7.90 -0.68 15.46
C ARG A 85 -6.88 -0.21 16.49
N ASP A 86 -5.96 -1.08 16.89
CA ASP A 86 -4.92 -0.77 17.86
C ASP A 86 -3.68 -0.22 17.13
N ALA A 87 -3.30 1.01 17.48
CA ALA A 87 -2.18 1.70 16.85
C ALA A 87 -0.82 1.05 17.16
N ASP A 88 -0.67 0.42 18.33
CA ASP A 88 0.57 -0.23 18.74
C ASP A 88 0.72 -1.57 18.01
N VAL A 89 -0.38 -2.34 17.88
CA VAL A 89 -0.42 -3.55 17.05
C VAL A 89 -0.10 -3.25 15.59
N LEU A 90 -0.61 -2.14 15.05
CA LEU A 90 -0.34 -1.74 13.67
C LEU A 90 1.08 -1.19 13.47
N ALA A 91 1.63 -0.51 14.48
CA ALA A 91 2.98 0.05 14.39
C ALA A 91 4.04 -1.06 14.29
N ILE A 92 3.89 -2.16 15.02
CA ILE A 92 4.84 -3.30 14.97
C ILE A 92 4.80 -4.07 13.64
N LEU A 93 3.83 -3.80 12.76
CA LEU A 93 3.81 -4.38 11.41
C LEU A 93 4.88 -3.75 10.50
N PHE A 94 5.45 -2.61 10.90
CA PHE A 94 6.51 -1.91 10.18
C PHE A 94 7.86 -2.18 10.85
N THR A 95 8.87 -2.54 10.06
CA THR A 95 10.26 -2.74 10.51
C THR A 95 11.02 -1.41 10.59
N ASP A 96 12.21 -1.44 11.18
CA ASP A 96 13.18 -0.34 11.11
C ASP A 96 13.43 0.01 9.63
N GLY A 97 12.92 1.15 9.17
CA GLY A 97 12.92 1.54 7.75
C GLY A 97 11.56 1.53 7.07
N TRP A 98 10.45 1.41 7.82
CA TRP A 98 9.08 1.51 7.28
C TRP A 98 8.81 0.47 6.18
N ARG A 99 9.35 -0.74 6.30
CA ARG A 99 8.94 -1.88 5.45
C ARG A 99 7.94 -2.73 6.20
N LEU A 100 7.02 -3.37 5.50
CA LEU A 100 6.11 -4.32 6.16
C LEU A 100 6.82 -5.61 6.52
N ASP A 101 6.56 -6.11 7.73
CA ASP A 101 6.99 -7.45 8.14
C ASP A 101 6.01 -8.52 7.64
N PHE A 102 6.32 -9.10 6.47
CA PHE A 102 5.54 -10.21 5.90
C PHE A 102 5.60 -11.52 6.72
N ARG A 103 6.41 -11.59 7.79
CA ARG A 103 6.35 -12.69 8.75
C ARG A 103 5.14 -12.57 9.69
N SER A 104 4.54 -11.38 9.80
CA SER A 104 3.29 -11.17 10.53
C SER A 104 2.10 -11.81 9.81
N PRO A 105 1.25 -12.59 10.51
CA PRO A 105 0.02 -13.13 9.92
C PRO A 105 -0.97 -12.03 9.53
N ILE A 106 -0.94 -10.87 10.21
CA ILE A 106 -1.78 -9.73 9.89
C ILE A 106 -1.38 -9.15 8.52
N VAL A 107 -0.07 -8.94 8.31
CA VAL A 107 0.44 -8.43 7.03
C VAL A 107 0.10 -9.39 5.90
N ARG A 108 0.27 -10.71 6.10
CA ARG A 108 -0.11 -11.70 5.08
C ARG A 108 -1.60 -11.68 4.77
N GLY A 109 -2.46 -11.58 5.78
CA GLY A 109 -3.91 -11.50 5.56
C GLY A 109 -4.31 -10.24 4.77
N ILE A 110 -3.70 -9.09 5.07
CA ILE A 110 -3.91 -7.86 4.29
C ILE A 110 -3.38 -8.03 2.86
N HIS A 111 -2.20 -8.63 2.70
CA HIS A 111 -1.62 -8.89 1.38
C HIS A 111 -2.50 -9.80 0.53
N ASP A 112 -3.02 -10.90 1.08
CA ASP A 112 -3.90 -11.83 0.38
C ASP A 112 -5.19 -11.13 -0.08
N LEU A 113 -5.77 -10.26 0.76
CA LEU A 113 -6.90 -9.41 0.39
C LEU A 113 -6.55 -8.46 -0.77
N CYS A 114 -5.36 -7.86 -0.74
CA CYS A 114 -4.89 -6.97 -1.80
C CYS A 114 -4.68 -7.73 -3.11
N ALA A 115 -4.02 -8.89 -3.08
CA ALA A 115 -3.80 -9.73 -4.24
C ALA A 115 -5.12 -10.20 -4.85
N ALA A 116 -6.07 -10.67 -4.02
CA ALA A 116 -7.40 -11.05 -4.49
C ALA A 116 -8.14 -9.87 -5.16
N ARG A 117 -8.04 -8.66 -4.59
CA ARG A 117 -8.67 -7.46 -5.16
C ARG A 117 -8.07 -7.03 -6.50
N LEU A 118 -6.78 -7.30 -6.72
CA LEU A 118 -6.09 -7.04 -7.98
C LEU A 118 -6.44 -8.10 -9.04
N MET A 119 -6.58 -9.37 -8.65
CA MET A 119 -6.99 -10.44 -9.58
C MET A 119 -8.40 -10.23 -10.13
N THR A 120 -9.34 -9.72 -9.33
CA THR A 120 -10.67 -9.36 -9.86
C THR A 120 -10.62 -8.20 -10.84
N TRP A 121 -9.58 -7.38 -10.74
CA TRP A 121 -9.38 -6.22 -11.60
C TRP A 121 -8.69 -6.60 -12.94
N ASP A 122 -7.77 -7.57 -12.99
CA ASP A 122 -7.22 -8.06 -14.26
C ASP A 122 -8.29 -8.63 -15.22
N TYR A 123 -9.52 -8.89 -14.74
CA TYR A 123 -10.66 -9.35 -15.53
C TYR A 123 -11.57 -8.22 -16.05
N GLU A 124 -11.40 -6.98 -15.57
CA GLU A 124 -12.22 -5.81 -15.94
C GLU A 124 -11.51 -4.84 -16.91
N ALA A 125 -10.26 -5.14 -17.29
CA ALA A 125 -9.45 -4.37 -18.25
C ALA A 125 -9.36 -5.09 -19.59
#